data_AF-A0A1C3KBQ4-F1
#
_entry.id   AF-A0A1C3KBQ4-F1
#
_cell.length_a   1.000
_cell.length_b   1.000
_cell.length_c   1.000
_cell.angle_alpha   90.00
_cell.angle_beta   90.00
_cell.angle_gamma   90.00
#
_symmetry.space_group_name_H-M   'P 1'
#
loop_
_entity.id
_entity.type
_entity.pdbx_description
1 polymer ?
#
loop_
_entity_poly.entity_id
_entity_poly.type
_entity_poly.pdbx_seq_one_letter_code
_entity_poly.pdbx_strand_id
1 'polypeptide(L)'
;MNDAQTCGLIFRIIGERNYWGLIIDNKILKLVRVKDGELIVLKEFRELKIKKDEWYVLFAQEVIKDIKIKAGKYGDLSVDYLRKHQDESEYSENKQACA
;
A
#
# COMPACT_ATOMS: atom_id res chain seq x y z
N MET A 1 3.17 10.75 -24.75
CA MET A 1 2.42 10.28 -23.57
C MET A 1 3.42 10.03 -22.46
N ASN A 2 3.26 10.69 -21.31
CA ASN A 2 4.05 10.38 -20.12
C ASN A 2 3.58 9.02 -19.60
N ASP A 3 4.28 7.96 -19.97
CA ASP A 3 4.09 6.66 -19.32
C ASP A 3 4.70 6.80 -17.92
N ALA A 4 3.84 6.99 -16.90
CA ALA A 4 4.28 7.07 -15.51
C ALA A 4 4.99 5.77 -15.15
N GLN A 5 6.27 5.86 -14.76
CA GLN A 5 7.06 4.69 -14.36
C GLN A 5 6.61 4.12 -13.03
N THR A 6 6.04 4.99 -12.18
CA THR A 6 5.47 4.63 -10.88
C THR A 6 4.13 5.31 -10.67
N CYS A 7 3.22 4.60 -10.01
CA CYS A 7 1.95 5.15 -9.53
C CYS A 7 1.53 4.42 -8.26
N GLY A 8 0.57 4.95 -7.52
CA GLY A 8 0.16 4.30 -6.28
C GLY A 8 -0.88 5.08 -5.52
N LEU A 9 -1.23 4.52 -4.36
CA LEU A 9 -2.04 5.20 -3.35
C LEU A 9 -1.32 5.17 -2.01
N ILE A 10 -1.41 6.28 -1.30
CA ILE A 10 -0.89 6.41 0.06
C ILE A 10 -2.07 6.27 1.02
N PHE A 11 -1.87 5.56 2.12
CA PHE A 11 -2.86 5.36 3.17
C PHE A 11 -2.16 5.32 4.54
N ARG A 12 -2.94 5.43 5.63
CA ARG A 12 -2.40 5.50 7.01
C ARG A 12 -1.28 6.55 7.12
N ILE A 13 -1.63 7.80 6.82
CA ILE A 13 -0.72 8.94 6.84
C ILE A 13 -0.60 9.47 8.27
N ILE A 14 0.60 9.43 8.83
CA ILE A 14 0.95 10.04 10.12
C ILE A 14 1.67 11.38 9.85
N GLY A 15 2.46 11.45 8.77
CA GLY A 15 3.06 12.67 8.25
C GLY A 15 3.67 12.44 6.87
N GLU A 16 4.22 13.50 6.25
CA GLU A 16 4.80 13.44 4.89
C GLU A 16 5.94 12.43 4.76
N ARG A 17 6.59 12.09 5.88
CA ARG A 17 7.70 11.14 5.96
C ARG A 17 7.35 9.87 6.73
N ASN A 18 6.09 9.70 7.11
CA ASN A 18 5.60 8.60 7.94
C ASN A 18 4.22 8.16 7.43
N TYR A 19 4.19 7.19 6.51
CA TYR A 19 2.97 6.72 5.88
C TYR A 19 3.09 5.30 5.34
N TRP A 20 1.96 4.69 4.98
CA TRP A 20 1.91 3.42 4.26
C TRP A 20 1.46 3.65 2.82
N GLY A 21 1.81 2.74 1.92
CA GLY A 21 1.44 2.91 0.52
C GLY A 21 1.37 1.60 -0.24
N LEU A 22 0.55 1.61 -1.29
CA LEU A 22 0.63 0.65 -2.38
C LEU A 22 1.25 1.37 -3.57
N ILE A 23 2.44 0.93 -3.98
CA ILE A 23 3.17 1.50 -5.11
C ILE A 23 3.26 0.44 -6.19
N ILE A 24 2.89 0.80 -7.41
CA ILE A 24 3.21 0.06 -8.62
C ILE A 24 4.48 0.68 -9.20
N ASP A 25 5.52 -0.13 -9.31
CA ASP A 25 6.81 0.25 -9.88
C ASP A 25 7.21 -0.82 -10.89
N ASN A 26 7.42 -0.42 -12.15
CA ASN A 26 7.64 -1.35 -13.27
C ASN A 26 6.61 -2.50 -13.31
N LYS A 27 5.32 -2.17 -13.10
CA LYS A 27 4.18 -3.10 -13.03
C LYS A 27 4.19 -4.08 -11.84
N ILE A 28 5.16 -3.98 -10.94
CA ILE A 28 5.20 -4.75 -9.70
C ILE A 28 4.50 -3.94 -8.62
N LEU A 29 3.43 -4.50 -8.05
CA LEU A 29 2.79 -3.94 -6.88
C LEU A 29 3.62 -4.22 -5.63
N LYS A 30 3.80 -3.20 -4.80
CA LYS A 30 4.54 -3.25 -3.53
C LYS A 30 3.68 -2.64 -2.43
N LEU A 31 3.54 -3.34 -1.31
CA LEU A 31 3.14 -2.74 -0.05
C LEU A 31 4.39 -2.16 0.60
N VAL A 32 4.36 -0.88 0.89
CA VAL A 32 5.48 -0.15 1.48
C VAL A 32 5.05 0.58 2.74
N ARG A 33 6.04 0.88 3.57
CA ARG A 33 5.95 1.86 4.63
C ARG A 33 7.10 2.84 4.46
N VAL A 34 6.79 4.13 4.52
CA VAL A 34 7.81 5.15 4.72
C VAL A 34 7.86 5.45 6.21
N LYS A 35 9.05 5.29 6.80
CA LYS A 35 9.31 5.60 8.22
C LYS A 35 10.47 6.57 8.28
N ASP A 36 10.23 7.76 8.81
CA ASP A 36 11.20 8.86 8.88
C ASP A 36 11.88 9.19 7.53
N GLY A 37 11.14 9.02 6.43
CA GLY A 37 11.60 9.24 5.06
C GLY A 37 12.32 8.05 4.42
N GLU A 38 12.52 6.96 5.14
CA GLU A 38 13.07 5.72 4.59
C GLU A 38 11.96 4.83 4.04
N LEU A 39 12.10 4.40 2.78
CA LEU A 39 11.14 3.51 2.12
C LEU A 39 11.45 2.05 2.45
N ILE A 40 10.57 1.41 3.20
CA ILE A 40 10.66 0.00 3.59
C ILE A 40 9.64 -0.79 2.77
N VAL A 41 10.11 -1.77 2.00
CA VAL A 41 9.24 -2.70 1.26
C VAL A 41 8.79 -3.80 2.19
N LEU A 42 7.49 -3.80 2.49
CA LEU A 42 6.88 -4.75 3.41
C LEU A 42 6.43 -6.04 2.71
N LYS A 43 6.02 -5.93 1.45
CA LYS A 43 5.68 -7.06 0.58
C LYS A 43 5.76 -6.66 -0.88
N GLU A 44 6.46 -7.45 -1.68
CA GLU A 44 6.32 -7.43 -3.14
C GLU A 44 5.30 -8.48 -3.58
N PHE A 45 4.45 -8.08 -4.51
CA PHE A 45 3.46 -8.95 -5.14
C PHE A 45 3.94 -9.41 -6.52
N ARG A 46 3.17 -10.29 -7.14
CA ARG A 46 3.43 -10.69 -8.54
C ARG A 46 3.23 -9.48 -9.46
N GLU A 47 3.93 -9.52 -10.59
CA GLU A 47 3.76 -8.53 -11.66
C GLU A 47 2.29 -8.46 -12.09
N LEU A 48 1.76 -7.25 -12.12
CA LEU A 48 0.43 -6.96 -12.68
C LEU A 48 0.58 -6.88 -14.19
N LYS A 49 -0.24 -7.64 -14.93
CA LYS A 49 -0.26 -7.63 -16.41
C LYS A 49 -0.91 -6.36 -16.96
N ILE A 50 -0.36 -5.19 -16.63
CA ILE A 50 -0.91 -3.88 -16.98
C ILE A 50 -0.80 -3.63 -18.48
N LYS A 51 -1.95 -3.32 -19.10
CA LYS A 51 -2.11 -2.95 -20.51
C LYS A 51 -2.63 -1.51 -20.63
N LYS A 52 -2.30 -0.87 -21.76
CA LYS A 52 -2.89 0.42 -22.14
C LYS A 52 -4.39 0.23 -22.36
N ASP A 53 -5.18 1.25 -22.01
CA ASP A 53 -6.64 1.32 -22.18
C ASP A 53 -7.49 0.36 -21.33
N GLU A 54 -6.92 -0.22 -20.27
CA GLU A 54 -7.68 -0.99 -19.28
C GLU A 54 -7.73 -0.27 -17.92
N TRP A 55 -8.87 -0.42 -17.23
CA TRP A 55 -9.03 0.07 -15.87
C TRP A 55 -8.53 -0.96 -14.86
N TYR A 56 -7.73 -0.50 -13.91
CA TYR A 56 -7.20 -1.30 -12.81
C TYR A 56 -7.71 -0.76 -11.49
N VAL A 57 -7.92 -1.66 -10.54
CA VAL A 57 -8.30 -1.32 -9.18
C VAL A 57 -7.13 -1.58 -8.27
N LEU A 58 -6.82 -0.60 -7.42
CA LEU A 58 -5.98 -0.75 -6.24
C LEU A 58 -6.87 -0.49 -5.04
N PHE A 59 -6.99 -1.48 -4.17
CA PHE A 59 -7.82 -1.41 -2.99
C PHE A 59 -6.99 -1.80 -1.77
N ALA A 60 -6.92 -0.89 -0.80
CA ALA A 60 -6.35 -1.14 0.51
C ALA A 60 -7.45 -0.89 1.55
N GLN A 61 -7.66 -1.86 2.44
CA GLN A 61 -8.59 -1.76 3.55
C GLN A 61 -7.89 -2.15 4.84
N GLU A 62 -7.99 -1.27 5.83
CA GLU A 62 -7.57 -1.55 7.18
C GLU A 62 -8.72 -2.21 7.94
N VAL A 63 -8.48 -3.41 8.47
CA VAL A 63 -9.43 -4.15 9.28
C VAL A 63 -8.81 -4.35 10.66
N ILE A 64 -9.21 -3.50 11.60
CA ILE A 64 -8.61 -3.40 12.94
C ILE A 64 -7.13 -3.01 12.82
N LYS A 65 -6.21 -3.99 12.76
CA LYS A 65 -4.77 -3.81 12.59
C LYS A 65 -4.22 -4.51 11.34
N ASP A 66 -5.03 -5.36 10.73
CA ASP A 66 -4.67 -6.10 9.52
C ASP A 66 -4.89 -5.21 8.29
N ILE A 67 -4.12 -5.47 7.24
CA ILE A 67 -4.25 -4.75 5.96
C ILE A 67 -4.65 -5.75 4.90
N LYS A 68 -5.86 -5.57 4.36
CA LYS A 68 -6.33 -6.30 3.20
C LYS A 68 -6.03 -5.50 1.93
N ILE A 69 -5.44 -6.16 0.96
CA ILE A 69 -5.04 -5.59 -0.32
C ILE A 69 -5.72 -6.39 -1.42
N LYS A 70 -6.36 -5.68 -2.34
CA LYS A 70 -6.81 -6.25 -3.61
C LYS A 70 -6.32 -5.41 -4.77
N ALA A 71 -5.82 -6.07 -5.81
CA ALA A 71 -5.39 -5.39 -7.01
C ALA A 71 -5.53 -6.25 -8.26
N GLY A 72 -5.81 -5.60 -9.38
CA GLY A 72 -5.97 -6.27 -10.66
C GLY A 72 -6.78 -5.45 -11.65
N LYS A 73 -7.16 -6.09 -12.75
CA LYS A 73 -8.05 -5.49 -13.73
C LYS A 73 -9.44 -5.31 -13.09
N TYR A 74 -10.15 -4.25 -13.45
CA TYR A 74 -11.53 -4.09 -13.01
C TYR A 74 -12.36 -5.31 -13.43
N GLY A 75 -12.97 -6.01 -12.46
CA GLY A 75 -13.68 -7.28 -12.66
C GLY A 75 -12.84 -8.56 -12.49
N ASP A 76 -11.51 -8.46 -12.39
CA ASP A 76 -10.59 -9.58 -12.15
C ASP A 76 -9.42 -9.19 -11.23
N LEU A 77 -9.55 -9.53 -9.95
CA LEU A 77 -8.61 -9.16 -8.89
C LEU A 77 -7.53 -10.24 -8.73
N SER A 78 -6.47 -10.11 -9.52
CA SER A 78 -5.31 -11.02 -9.53
C SER A 78 -4.52 -11.08 -8.21
N VAL A 79 -4.64 -10.07 -7.37
CA VAL A 79 -4.05 -9.99 -6.03
C VAL A 79 -5.20 -9.90 -5.03
N ASP A 80 -5.27 -10.85 -4.10
CA ASP A 80 -6.05 -10.78 -2.86
C ASP A 80 -5.15 -11.24 -1.73
N TYR A 81 -4.80 -10.31 -0.84
CA TYR A 81 -3.81 -10.53 0.20
C TYR A 81 -4.26 -9.92 1.51
N LEU A 82 -4.00 -10.63 2.60
CA LEU A 82 -4.22 -10.17 3.96
C LEU A 82 -2.88 -10.16 4.70
N ARG A 83 -2.35 -8.97 4.99
CA ARG A 83 -1.26 -8.81 5.95
C ARG A 83 -1.89 -8.84 7.34
N LYS A 84 -1.63 -9.91 8.08
CA LYS A 84 -1.95 -9.94 9.51
C LYS A 84 -0.93 -9.10 10.27
N HIS A 85 -1.39 -8.37 11.25
CA HIS A 85 -0.54 -7.67 12.20
C HIS A 85 0.26 -8.70 12.99
N GLN A 86 1.58 -8.76 12.77
CA GLN A 86 2.50 -9.47 13.63
C GLN A 86 3.08 -8.45 14.59
N ASP A 87 2.49 -8.37 15.79
CA ASP A 87 2.90 -7.57 16.95
C ASP A 87 3.93 -6.45 16.67
N GLU A 88 3.50 -5.41 15.94
CA GLU A 88 4.24 -4.15 15.84
C GLU A 88 3.81 -3.28 17.05
N SER A 89 4.64 -3.21 18.07
CA SER A 89 4.55 -2.31 19.24
C SER A 89 4.58 -0.81 18.88
N GLU A 90 4.43 -0.48 17.60
CA GLU A 90 4.58 0.86 17.01
C GLU A 90 3.31 1.71 17.06
N TYR A 91 2.22 1.21 17.62
CA TYR A 91 1.04 2.03 17.95
C TYR A 91 1.06 2.57 19.39
N SER A 92 2.16 2.41 20.14
CA SER A 92 2.35 3.12 21.40
C SER A 92 3.01 4.49 21.18
N GLU A 93 2.55 5.26 20.19
CA GLU A 93 2.71 6.71 20.27
C GLU A 93 1.57 7.21 21.13
N ASN A 94 1.96 7.66 22.33
CA ASN A 94 1.13 8.32 23.32
C ASN A 94 0.00 9.06 22.61
N LYS A 95 -1.26 8.71 22.93
CA LYS A 95 -2.34 9.68 22.87
C LYS A 95 -1.82 10.87 23.65
N GLN A 96 -1.36 11.88 22.93
CA GLN A 96 -1.07 13.18 23.49
C GLN A 96 -2.34 13.56 24.25
N ALA A 97 -2.19 13.73 25.56
CA ALA A 97 -3.24 14.23 26.41
C ALA A 97 -3.77 15.52 25.76
N CYS A 98 -4.99 15.46 25.27
CA CYS A 98 -5.79 16.64 25.06
C CYS A 98 -6.64 16.81 26.32
N ALA A 99 -6.47 17.99 26.92
CA ALA A 99 -7.04 18.52 28.16
C ALA A 99 -6.37 18.08 29.47
#